data_AF-A0A6J6D511-F1
#
_entry.id   AF-A0A6J6D511-F1
#
_cell.length_a   1.000
_cell.length_b   1.000
_cell.length_c   1.000
_cell.angle_alpha   90.00
_cell.angle_beta   90.00
_cell.angle_gamma   90.00
#
_symmetry.space_group_name_H-M   'P 1'
#
loop_
_entity.id
_entity.type
_entity.pdbx_description
1 polymer ?
#
loop_
_entity_poly.entity_id
_entity_poly.type
_entity_poly.pdbx_seq_one_letter_code
_entity_poly.pdbx_strand_id
1 'polypeptide(L)'
;MGLGERLVSYEEGLATQRKIHEEVVRGDRPNTLILLEHEAVYTAGKRTELDERPQDGTPVVDVDRGGKITWHGPGQLVGYPIVRLPDPVDVVGYVRRLESMLIDVISTFGVSGQRVDGRSGVWLPRGFTHDKIAAIGIRVASGITMHGFAMNCNNSLDPYDSIIACGIRDAGVTTLSLASGNEIRPCDVLENVITSFRNEFEVAHELS
;
A
#
# COMPACT_ATOMS: atom_id res chain seq x y z
N MET A 1 5.56 1.29 14.98
CA MET A 1 4.73 2.34 15.60
C MET A 1 3.45 1.68 16.10
N GLY A 2 2.87 2.13 17.21
CA GLY A 2 1.69 1.50 17.82
C GLY A 2 0.45 1.58 16.92
N LEU A 3 0.28 0.59 16.05
CA LEU A 3 -0.91 0.42 15.22
C LEU A 3 -2.13 0.24 16.12
N GLY A 4 -3.20 0.99 15.84
CA GLY A 4 -4.36 1.09 16.73
C GLY A 4 -4.19 1.99 17.97
N GLU A 5 -3.00 2.50 18.28
CA GLU A 5 -2.76 3.42 19.42
C GLU A 5 -2.56 4.86 18.99
N ARG A 6 -1.94 5.08 17.82
CA ARG A 6 -1.68 6.43 17.29
C ARG A 6 -1.72 6.45 15.76
N LEU A 7 -2.46 7.41 15.23
CA LEU A 7 -2.44 7.77 13.81
C LEU A 7 -1.23 8.66 13.50
N VAL A 8 -0.60 8.44 12.36
CA VAL A 8 0.59 9.18 11.94
C VAL A 8 0.19 10.18 10.85
N SER A 9 0.57 11.45 10.96
CA SER A 9 0.36 12.39 9.85
C SER A 9 1.14 11.93 8.62
N TYR A 10 0.67 12.29 7.43
CA TYR A 10 1.35 11.86 6.20
C TYR A 10 2.79 12.38 6.14
N GLU A 11 3.01 13.61 6.57
CA GLU A 11 4.31 14.27 6.61
C GLU A 11 5.28 13.57 7.56
N GLU A 12 4.83 13.15 8.74
CA GLU A 12 5.65 12.40 9.69
C GLU A 12 6.04 11.03 9.11
N GLY A 13 5.08 10.33 8.49
CA GLY A 13 5.34 9.06 7.82
C GLY A 13 6.34 9.20 6.67
N LEU A 14 6.22 10.24 5.86
CA LEU A 14 7.15 10.53 4.75
C LEU A 14 8.55 10.91 5.26
N ALA A 15 8.65 11.70 6.34
CA ALA A 15 9.93 12.03 6.96
C ALA A 15 10.62 10.76 7.51
N THR A 16 9.85 9.87 8.14
CA THR A 16 10.34 8.58 8.63
C THR A 16 10.85 7.70 7.50
N GLN A 17 10.10 7.62 6.38
CA GLN A 17 10.55 6.89 5.19
C GLN A 17 11.87 7.43 4.64
N ARG A 18 12.01 8.75 4.51
CA ARG A 18 13.24 9.39 3.98
C ARG A 18 14.44 9.11 4.86
N LYS A 19 14.29 9.25 6.18
CA LYS A 19 15.35 8.94 7.14
C LYS A 19 15.81 7.48 7.02
N ILE A 20 14.87 6.55 7.02
CA ILE A 20 15.18 5.10 6.93
C ILE A 20 15.78 4.78 5.56
N HIS A 21 15.28 5.38 4.48
CA HIS A 21 15.84 5.23 3.13
C HIS A 21 17.31 5.64 3.09
N GLU A 22 17.67 6.81 3.63
CA GLU A 22 19.05 7.27 3.70
C GLU A 22 19.95 6.31 4.51
N GLU A 23 19.47 5.81 5.64
CA GLU A 23 20.19 4.81 6.46
C GLU A 23 20.43 3.50 5.67
N VAL A 24 19.43 3.03 4.92
CA VAL A 24 19.56 1.82 4.07
C VAL A 24 20.48 2.08 2.87
N VAL A 25 20.45 3.27 2.28
CA VAL A 25 21.36 3.69 1.19
C VAL A 25 22.81 3.60 1.66
N ARG A 26 23.12 4.13 2.84
CA ARG A 26 24.47 4.11 3.43
C ARG A 26 24.90 2.73 3.94
N GLY A 27 23.96 1.80 4.13
CA GLY A 27 24.23 0.49 4.70
C GLY A 27 24.26 0.47 6.23
N ASP A 28 23.81 1.54 6.88
CA ASP A 28 23.74 1.65 8.35
C ASP A 28 22.55 0.88 8.94
N ARG A 29 21.61 0.48 8.08
CA ARG A 29 20.37 -0.22 8.43
C ARG A 29 20.05 -1.29 7.38
N PRO A 30 19.56 -2.48 7.79
CA PRO A 30 19.05 -3.47 6.85
C PRO A 30 17.74 -3.03 6.18
N ASN A 31 17.29 -3.79 5.18
CA ASN A 31 15.94 -3.67 4.64
C ASN A 31 14.91 -3.52 5.77
N THR A 32 13.96 -2.61 5.62
CA THR A 32 13.04 -2.26 6.69
C THR A 32 11.62 -2.13 6.16
N LEU A 33 10.67 -2.78 6.84
CA LEU A 33 9.24 -2.57 6.64
C LEU A 33 8.71 -1.64 7.73
N ILE A 34 8.12 -0.52 7.32
CA ILE A 34 7.37 0.37 8.21
C ILE A 34 5.89 0.04 8.06
N LEU A 35 5.21 -0.26 9.17
CA LEU A 35 3.76 -0.45 9.22
C LEU A 35 3.12 0.62 10.11
N LEU A 36 2.05 1.24 9.62
CA LEU A 36 1.34 2.30 10.32
C LEU A 36 -0.10 2.48 9.80
N GLU A 37 -0.83 3.32 10.50
CA GLU A 37 -2.08 3.95 10.03
C GLU A 37 -1.86 5.46 9.91
N HIS A 38 -2.43 6.05 8.87
CA HIS A 38 -2.40 7.50 8.69
C HIS A 38 -3.63 8.17 9.29
N GLU A 39 -3.47 9.44 9.67
CA GLU A 39 -4.61 10.35 9.72
C GLU A 39 -5.29 10.43 8.33
N ALA A 40 -6.57 10.80 8.28
CA ALA A 40 -7.30 10.85 7.01
C ALA A 40 -6.64 11.85 6.04
N VAL A 41 -6.23 11.37 4.86
CA VAL A 41 -5.46 12.14 3.89
C VAL A 41 -5.66 11.63 2.47
N TYR A 42 -5.84 12.55 1.52
CA TYR A 42 -5.69 12.25 0.10
C TYR A 42 -4.27 12.51 -0.35
N THR A 43 -3.70 11.58 -1.11
CA THR A 43 -2.37 11.75 -1.72
C THR A 43 -2.45 11.61 -3.23
N ALA A 44 -1.87 12.56 -3.96
CA ALA A 44 -1.84 12.58 -5.41
C ALA A 44 -0.44 12.23 -5.93
N GLY A 45 -0.31 11.09 -6.60
CA GLY A 45 0.92 10.72 -7.29
C GLY A 45 1.15 11.55 -8.55
N LYS A 46 2.32 11.38 -9.19
CA LYS A 46 2.76 12.18 -10.34
C LYS A 46 1.83 12.17 -11.57
N ARG A 47 0.93 11.19 -11.66
CA ARG A 47 0.02 11.02 -12.81
C ARG A 47 -1.42 11.46 -12.53
N THR A 48 -1.71 11.98 -11.35
CA THR A 48 -3.08 12.41 -10.98
C THR A 48 -3.56 13.55 -11.88
N GLU A 49 -4.73 13.37 -12.48
CA GLU A 49 -5.42 14.40 -13.26
C GLU A 49 -6.34 15.25 -12.36
N LEU A 50 -6.71 16.45 -12.80
CA LEU A 50 -7.46 17.41 -11.98
C LEU A 50 -8.89 16.94 -11.66
N ASP A 51 -9.53 16.25 -12.59
CA ASP A 51 -10.89 15.70 -12.45
C ASP A 51 -10.94 14.44 -11.57
N GLU A 52 -9.77 13.88 -11.21
CA GLU A 52 -9.66 12.73 -10.31
C GLU A 52 -9.62 13.16 -8.84
N ARG A 53 -9.35 14.43 -8.56
CA ARG A 53 -9.26 15.01 -7.21
C ARG A 53 -10.65 15.25 -6.60
N PRO A 54 -10.76 15.39 -5.27
CA PRO A 54 -11.96 15.91 -4.64
C PRO A 54 -12.33 17.28 -5.21
N GLN A 55 -13.60 17.43 -5.58
CA GLN A 55 -14.13 18.66 -6.19
C GLN A 55 -14.76 19.61 -5.15
N ASP A 56 -14.76 19.22 -3.88
CA ASP A 56 -15.33 19.95 -2.74
C ASP A 56 -14.31 20.86 -2.01
N GLY A 57 -13.07 20.90 -2.51
CA GLY A 57 -11.98 21.68 -1.90
C GLY A 57 -11.23 20.96 -0.79
N THR A 58 -11.50 19.67 -0.56
CA THR A 58 -10.75 18.86 0.42
C THR A 58 -9.25 18.87 0.08
N PRO A 59 -8.35 19.14 1.05
CA PRO A 59 -6.91 19.16 0.80
C PRO A 59 -6.37 17.83 0.27
N VAL A 60 -5.40 17.92 -0.65
CA VAL A 60 -4.68 16.78 -1.23
C VAL A 60 -3.19 17.04 -1.15
N VAL A 61 -2.43 16.06 -0.66
CA VAL A 61 -0.97 16.13 -0.60
C VAL A 61 -0.38 15.59 -1.89
N ASP A 62 0.35 16.42 -2.63
CA ASP A 62 1.09 15.97 -3.82
C ASP A 62 2.37 15.23 -3.43
N VAL A 63 2.58 14.06 -4.03
CA VAL A 63 3.62 13.10 -3.61
C VAL A 63 4.36 12.51 -4.79
N ASP A 64 5.61 12.11 -4.56
CA ASP A 64 6.52 11.69 -5.62
C ASP A 64 6.46 10.19 -5.99
N ARG A 65 5.46 9.46 -5.48
CA ARG A 65 5.21 8.06 -5.84
C ARG A 65 4.60 7.90 -7.23
N GLY A 66 4.74 6.69 -7.77
CA GLY A 66 3.94 6.24 -8.90
C GLY A 66 2.44 6.17 -8.57
N GLY A 67 1.64 5.98 -9.62
CA GLY A 67 0.18 5.96 -9.51
C GLY A 67 -0.46 7.35 -9.58
N LYS A 68 -1.78 7.36 -9.44
CA LYS A 68 -2.61 8.57 -9.42
C LYS A 68 -3.06 8.84 -7.96
N ILE A 69 -4.22 9.45 -7.76
CA ILE A 69 -4.74 9.78 -6.43
C ILE A 69 -5.21 8.53 -5.67
N THR A 70 -5.07 8.57 -4.34
CA THR A 70 -5.64 7.60 -3.41
C THR A 70 -5.97 8.29 -2.09
N TRP A 71 -6.66 7.57 -1.20
CA TRP A 71 -6.91 7.97 0.17
C TRP A 71 -6.23 7.01 1.16
N HIS A 72 -5.82 7.55 2.31
CA HIS A 72 -5.37 6.82 3.49
C HIS A 72 -6.08 7.34 4.74
N GLY A 73 -6.24 6.50 5.75
CA GLY A 73 -6.82 6.92 7.02
C GLY A 73 -7.00 5.78 8.01
N PRO A 74 -7.73 6.04 9.12
CA PRO A 74 -7.97 5.07 10.17
C PRO A 74 -8.61 3.78 9.64
N GLY A 75 -8.12 2.62 10.09
CA GLY A 75 -8.61 1.32 9.67
C GLY A 75 -8.02 0.80 8.35
N GLN A 76 -7.06 1.53 7.75
CA GLN A 76 -6.30 1.08 6.58
C GLN A 76 -4.85 0.83 6.99
N LEU A 77 -4.37 -0.40 6.80
CA LEU A 77 -2.96 -0.71 7.04
C LEU A 77 -2.10 -0.16 5.90
N VAL A 78 -1.18 0.74 6.22
CA VAL A 78 -0.19 1.25 5.28
C VAL A 78 1.16 0.62 5.56
N GLY A 79 1.78 0.08 4.51
CA GLY A 79 3.11 -0.51 4.58
C GLY A 79 4.08 0.19 3.65
N TYR A 80 5.24 0.57 4.19
CA TYR A 80 6.36 1.13 3.44
C TYR A 80 7.57 0.21 3.52
N PRO A 81 7.72 -0.74 2.59
CA PRO A 81 8.92 -1.53 2.49
C PRO A 81 10.03 -0.70 1.84
N ILE A 82 11.06 -0.40 2.63
CA ILE A 82 12.29 0.28 2.22
C ILE A 82 13.35 -0.79 2.02
N VAL A 83 13.46 -1.28 0.78
CA VAL A 83 14.28 -2.44 0.44
C VAL A 83 15.20 -2.12 -0.72
N ARG A 84 16.42 -2.67 -0.67
CA ARG A 84 17.35 -2.64 -1.79
C ARG A 84 16.90 -3.63 -2.86
N LEU A 85 16.78 -3.16 -4.09
CA LEU A 85 16.48 -4.00 -5.25
C LEU A 85 17.79 -4.50 -5.88
N PRO A 86 17.80 -5.73 -6.43
CA PRO A 86 18.94 -6.24 -7.19
C PRO A 86 19.14 -5.43 -8.48
N ASP A 87 20.35 -5.50 -9.03
CA ASP A 87 20.72 -4.91 -10.32
C ASP A 87 20.67 -6.00 -11.41
N PRO A 88 19.97 -5.81 -12.55
CA PRO A 88 19.18 -4.63 -12.93
C PRO A 88 17.89 -4.47 -12.12
N VAL A 89 17.54 -3.21 -11.82
CA VAL A 89 16.32 -2.85 -11.09
C VAL A 89 15.07 -3.26 -11.90
N ASP A 90 14.31 -4.21 -11.38
CA ASP A 90 12.99 -4.59 -11.90
C ASP A 90 11.85 -4.10 -11.01
N VAL A 91 11.34 -2.90 -11.33
CA VAL A 91 10.22 -2.27 -10.61
C VAL A 91 8.92 -3.09 -10.78
N VAL A 92 8.67 -3.65 -11.97
CA VAL A 92 7.43 -4.37 -12.26
C VAL A 92 7.42 -5.70 -11.53
N GLY A 93 8.53 -6.43 -11.55
CA GLY A 93 8.72 -7.64 -10.76
C GLY A 93 8.54 -7.38 -9.27
N TYR A 94 9.12 -6.31 -8.75
CA TYR A 94 8.94 -5.94 -7.34
C TYR A 94 7.47 -5.66 -6.98
N VAL A 95 6.73 -4.89 -7.79
CA VAL A 95 5.29 -4.66 -7.58
C VAL A 95 4.51 -5.97 -7.59
N ARG A 96 4.82 -6.89 -8.52
CA ARG A 96 4.18 -8.20 -8.56
C ARG A 96 4.44 -9.00 -7.29
N ARG A 97 5.67 -8.96 -6.74
CA ARG A 97 6.00 -9.63 -5.47
C ARG A 97 5.17 -9.08 -4.31
N LEU A 98 5.00 -7.76 -4.23
CA LEU A 98 4.09 -7.14 -3.25
C LEU A 98 2.62 -7.59 -3.45
N GLU A 99 2.14 -7.66 -4.69
CA GLU A 99 0.79 -8.18 -4.98
C GLU A 99 0.62 -9.63 -4.51
N SER A 100 1.61 -10.49 -4.79
CA SER A 100 1.60 -11.90 -4.32
C SER A 100 1.55 -11.96 -2.79
N MET A 101 2.45 -11.24 -2.13
CA MET A 101 2.50 -11.18 -0.65
C MET A 101 1.15 -10.76 -0.06
N LEU A 102 0.51 -9.73 -0.63
CA LEU A 102 -0.77 -9.23 -0.14
C LEU A 102 -1.94 -10.19 -0.45
N ILE A 103 -1.94 -10.86 -1.60
CA ILE A 103 -2.91 -11.92 -1.93
C ILE A 103 -2.80 -13.06 -0.92
N ASP A 104 -1.58 -13.48 -0.59
CA ASP A 104 -1.35 -14.55 0.38
C ASP A 104 -1.82 -14.13 1.77
N VAL A 105 -1.56 -12.88 2.19
CA VAL A 105 -2.05 -12.35 3.47
C VAL A 105 -3.57 -12.35 3.54
N ILE A 106 -4.30 -11.81 2.56
CA ILE A 106 -5.77 -11.77 2.65
C ILE A 106 -6.40 -13.17 2.58
N SER A 107 -5.72 -14.14 1.95
CA SER A 107 -6.19 -15.52 1.88
C SER A 107 -6.29 -16.18 3.26
N THR A 108 -5.45 -15.79 4.23
CA THR A 108 -5.53 -16.32 5.60
C THR A 108 -6.78 -15.90 6.34
N PHE A 109 -7.49 -14.89 5.82
CA PHE A 109 -8.78 -14.41 6.33
C PHE A 109 -9.97 -14.90 5.49
N GLY A 110 -9.75 -15.91 4.64
CA GLY A 110 -10.79 -16.51 3.80
C GLY A 110 -11.17 -15.65 2.58
N VAL A 111 -10.35 -14.66 2.22
CA VAL A 111 -10.61 -13.75 1.10
C VAL A 111 -9.70 -14.06 -0.08
N SER A 112 -10.28 -14.41 -1.22
CA SER A 112 -9.55 -14.73 -2.45
C SER A 112 -9.38 -13.49 -3.33
N GLY A 113 -8.17 -12.93 -3.37
CA GLY A 113 -7.81 -11.85 -4.29
C GLY A 113 -7.01 -12.30 -5.52
N GLN A 114 -6.90 -11.41 -6.49
CA GLN A 114 -6.16 -11.62 -7.72
C GLN A 114 -5.50 -10.33 -8.22
N ARG A 115 -4.60 -10.49 -9.20
CA ARG A 115 -4.07 -9.39 -10.01
C ARG A 115 -5.03 -9.10 -11.16
N VAL A 116 -5.08 -7.84 -11.59
CA VAL A 116 -5.75 -7.45 -12.84
C VAL A 116 -4.71 -6.80 -13.75
N ASP A 117 -4.60 -7.29 -14.98
CA ASP A 117 -3.58 -6.79 -15.91
C ASP A 117 -3.72 -5.28 -16.14
N GLY A 118 -2.57 -4.59 -16.18
CA GLY A 118 -2.50 -3.13 -16.26
C GLY A 118 -2.96 -2.36 -15.01
N ARG A 119 -3.42 -3.03 -13.94
CA ARG A 119 -3.98 -2.40 -12.75
C ARG A 119 -3.29 -2.86 -11.47
N SER A 120 -2.25 -2.14 -11.06
CA SER A 120 -1.49 -2.49 -9.85
C SER A 120 -2.35 -2.53 -8.59
N GLY A 121 -2.04 -3.50 -7.73
CA GLY A 121 -2.75 -3.74 -6.47
C GLY A 121 -3.46 -5.10 -6.45
N VAL A 122 -4.22 -5.33 -5.39
CA VAL A 122 -4.96 -6.57 -5.17
C VAL A 122 -6.45 -6.32 -5.33
N TRP A 123 -7.12 -7.23 -6.03
CA TRP A 123 -8.49 -7.09 -6.51
C TRP A 123 -9.33 -8.32 -6.18
N LEU A 124 -10.61 -8.12 -5.90
CA LEU A 124 -11.59 -9.18 -5.71
C LEU A 124 -12.55 -9.18 -6.91
N PRO A 125 -12.93 -10.35 -7.46
CA PRO A 125 -13.96 -10.42 -8.49
C PRO A 125 -15.32 -9.91 -7.97
N ARG A 126 -16.00 -9.09 -8.75
CA ARG A 126 -17.40 -8.66 -8.52
C ARG A 126 -18.19 -8.67 -9.83
N GLY A 127 -18.87 -9.77 -10.12
CA GLY A 127 -19.60 -9.94 -11.39
C GLY A 127 -18.66 -9.81 -12.58
N PHE A 128 -18.89 -8.83 -13.46
CA PHE A 128 -18.04 -8.52 -14.61
C PHE A 128 -16.97 -7.45 -14.32
N THR A 129 -16.86 -7.00 -13.07
CA THR A 129 -15.88 -6.00 -12.61
C THR A 129 -15.12 -6.54 -11.39
N HIS A 130 -14.38 -5.66 -10.71
CA HIS A 130 -13.53 -5.96 -9.58
C HIS A 130 -13.66 -4.87 -8.52
N ASP A 131 -13.37 -5.24 -7.27
CA ASP A 131 -13.18 -4.28 -6.19
C ASP A 131 -11.74 -4.33 -5.69
N LYS A 132 -11.08 -3.17 -5.59
CA LYS A 132 -9.72 -3.07 -5.07
C LYS A 132 -9.73 -3.18 -3.55
N ILE A 133 -8.95 -4.10 -3.01
CA ILE A 133 -8.74 -4.24 -1.55
C ILE A 133 -7.40 -3.65 -1.09
N ALA A 134 -6.40 -3.63 -1.97
CA ALA A 134 -5.11 -3.02 -1.66
C ALA A 134 -4.56 -2.23 -2.85
N ALA A 135 -4.13 -0.99 -2.58
CA ALA A 135 -3.42 -0.15 -3.53
C ALA A 135 -1.91 -0.32 -3.38
N ILE A 136 -1.17 -0.26 -4.49
CA ILE A 136 0.29 -0.29 -4.49
C ILE A 136 0.79 0.88 -5.34
N GLY A 137 1.67 1.69 -4.74
CA GLY A 137 2.30 2.83 -5.37
C GLY A 137 3.68 3.03 -4.76
N ILE A 138 4.72 2.80 -5.56
CA ILE A 138 6.11 2.84 -5.10
C ILE A 138 6.92 3.90 -5.85
N ARG A 139 8.08 4.21 -5.30
CA ARG A 139 9.18 4.92 -5.95
C ARG A 139 10.47 4.14 -5.71
N VAL A 140 11.38 4.13 -6.69
CA VAL A 140 12.75 3.65 -6.49
C VAL A 140 13.72 4.81 -6.65
N ALA A 141 14.63 4.95 -5.70
CA ALA A 141 15.70 5.95 -5.71
C ALA A 141 16.98 5.31 -5.15
N SER A 142 18.11 5.50 -5.84
CA SER A 142 19.40 4.89 -5.47
C SER A 142 19.34 3.36 -5.30
N GLY A 143 18.52 2.69 -6.14
CA GLY A 143 18.30 1.25 -6.07
C GLY A 143 17.46 0.76 -4.87
N ILE A 144 16.89 1.68 -4.07
CA ILE A 144 16.09 1.35 -2.88
C ILE A 144 14.67 1.90 -3.02
N THR A 145 13.69 1.12 -2.55
CA THR A 145 12.27 1.45 -2.64
C THR A 145 11.84 2.48 -1.57
N MET A 146 10.80 3.22 -1.90
CA MET A 146 10.03 4.09 -1.01
C MET A 146 8.55 3.99 -1.34
N HIS A 147 7.70 4.50 -0.45
CA HIS A 147 6.26 4.28 -0.44
C HIS A 147 5.98 2.78 -0.35
N GLY A 148 4.91 2.25 -0.95
CA GLY A 148 4.58 0.85 -0.76
C GLY A 148 3.13 0.54 -1.08
N PHE A 149 2.43 0.00 -0.09
CA PHE A 149 1.06 -0.47 -0.23
C PHE A 149 0.14 0.11 0.84
N ALA A 150 -1.15 0.10 0.55
CA ALA A 150 -2.23 0.45 1.45
C ALA A 150 -3.33 -0.61 1.33
N MET A 151 -3.54 -1.39 2.39
CA MET A 151 -4.54 -2.45 2.45
C MET A 151 -5.73 -2.01 3.28
N ASN A 152 -6.91 -2.06 2.69
CA ASN A 152 -8.15 -1.70 3.36
C ASN A 152 -8.56 -2.82 4.34
N CYS A 153 -8.49 -2.57 5.65
CA CYS A 153 -8.85 -3.55 6.67
C CYS A 153 -10.32 -3.36 7.11
N ASN A 154 -10.60 -2.28 7.84
CA ASN A 154 -11.94 -1.90 8.28
C ASN A 154 -12.24 -0.40 8.11
N ASN A 155 -11.43 0.34 7.36
CA ASN A 155 -11.64 1.77 7.10
C ASN A 155 -13.01 2.03 6.42
N SER A 156 -13.54 3.24 6.62
CA SER A 156 -14.65 3.72 5.79
C SER A 156 -14.22 3.79 4.32
N LEU A 157 -15.17 3.47 3.43
CA LEU A 157 -15.00 3.61 1.98
C LEU A 157 -15.53 4.94 1.45
N ASP A 158 -16.29 5.71 2.24
CA ASP A 158 -16.88 7.00 1.82
C ASP A 158 -15.86 7.97 1.19
N PRO A 159 -14.61 8.08 1.69
CA PRO A 159 -13.62 8.98 1.07
C PRO A 159 -13.28 8.63 -0.38
N TYR A 160 -13.50 7.38 -0.81
CA TYR A 160 -13.26 6.99 -2.20
C TYR A 160 -14.32 7.53 -3.17
N ASP A 161 -15.52 7.88 -2.69
CA ASP A 161 -16.59 8.43 -3.53
C ASP A 161 -16.27 9.86 -4.01
N SER A 162 -15.39 10.56 -3.30
CA SER A 162 -14.95 11.92 -3.66
C SER A 162 -13.80 11.93 -4.68
N ILE A 163 -13.26 10.78 -5.10
CA ILE A 163 -12.11 10.71 -6.00
C ILE A 163 -12.29 9.66 -7.10
N ILE A 164 -11.51 9.78 -8.17
CA ILE A 164 -11.34 8.70 -9.12
C ILE A 164 -10.07 7.95 -8.72
N ALA A 165 -10.21 7.06 -7.74
CA ALA A 165 -9.08 6.36 -7.16
C ALA A 165 -8.26 5.60 -8.23
N CYS A 166 -6.96 5.87 -8.26
CA CYS A 166 -6.03 5.34 -9.27
C CYS A 166 -6.42 5.63 -10.75
N GLY A 167 -7.35 6.56 -11.01
CA GLY A 167 -7.87 6.84 -12.36
C GLY A 167 -8.81 5.77 -12.92
N ILE A 168 -9.34 4.89 -12.07
CA ILE A 168 -10.15 3.73 -12.48
C ILE A 168 -11.61 4.04 -12.19
N ARG A 169 -12.43 4.12 -13.25
CA ARG A 169 -13.86 4.50 -13.18
C ARG A 169 -14.81 3.30 -13.20
N ASP A 170 -14.31 2.14 -13.63
CA ASP A 170 -15.11 0.96 -13.94
C ASP A 170 -14.93 -0.16 -12.90
N ALA A 171 -14.43 0.16 -11.70
CA ALA A 171 -14.18 -0.78 -10.61
C ALA A 171 -14.50 -0.14 -9.25
N GLY A 172 -14.78 -0.97 -8.25
CA GLY A 172 -15.03 -0.49 -6.89
C GLY A 172 -13.80 -0.59 -6.00
N VAL A 173 -14.02 -0.31 -4.72
CA VAL A 173 -13.10 -0.52 -3.61
C VAL A 173 -13.81 -1.34 -2.54
N THR A 174 -13.07 -2.14 -1.80
CA THR A 174 -13.60 -2.95 -0.70
C THR A 174 -12.62 -2.99 0.46
N THR A 175 -13.05 -3.57 1.58
CA THR A 175 -12.22 -3.81 2.76
C THR A 175 -12.17 -5.31 3.06
N LEU A 176 -11.14 -5.73 3.79
CA LEU A 176 -11.01 -7.10 4.26
C LEU A 176 -12.19 -7.48 5.18
N SER A 177 -12.69 -6.52 5.96
CA SER A 177 -13.84 -6.73 6.82
C SER A 177 -15.12 -7.01 6.01
N LEU A 178 -15.39 -6.20 4.99
CA LEU A 178 -16.56 -6.40 4.12
C LEU A 178 -16.47 -7.71 3.34
N ALA A 179 -15.27 -8.04 2.83
CA ALA A 179 -15.06 -9.25 2.03
C ALA A 179 -15.13 -10.54 2.83
N SER A 180 -14.67 -10.53 4.09
CA SER A 180 -14.67 -11.71 4.97
C SER A 180 -15.96 -11.88 5.76
N GLY A 181 -16.75 -10.81 5.92
CA GLY A 181 -17.92 -10.77 6.79
C GLY A 181 -17.59 -10.67 8.29
N ASN A 182 -16.33 -10.45 8.66
CA ASN A 182 -15.87 -10.30 10.04
C ASN A 182 -15.18 -8.95 10.22
N GLU A 183 -15.17 -8.39 11.44
CA GLU A 183 -14.36 -7.20 11.70
C GLU A 183 -12.87 -7.58 11.71
N ILE A 184 -12.09 -6.99 10.81
CA ILE A 184 -10.65 -7.19 10.69
C ILE A 184 -9.97 -5.83 10.61
N ARG A 185 -9.23 -5.48 11.65
CA ARG A 185 -8.54 -4.20 11.82
C ARG A 185 -7.07 -4.31 11.39
N PRO A 186 -6.36 -3.19 11.20
CA PRO A 186 -4.93 -3.20 10.87
C PRO A 186 -4.07 -3.99 11.84
N CYS A 187 -4.40 -4.00 13.15
CA CYS A 187 -3.66 -4.80 14.14
C CYS A 187 -3.81 -6.31 13.93
N ASP A 188 -4.94 -6.76 13.39
CA ASP A 188 -5.27 -8.18 13.28
C ASP A 188 -4.52 -8.86 12.12
N VAL A 189 -3.94 -8.07 11.19
CA VAL A 189 -3.22 -8.57 10.00
C VAL A 189 -1.70 -8.40 10.09
N LEU A 190 -1.17 -7.78 11.16
CA LEU A 190 0.24 -7.38 11.24
C LEU A 190 1.20 -8.55 11.16
N GLU A 191 0.99 -9.58 11.96
CA GLU A 191 1.88 -10.74 12.01
C GLU A 191 1.90 -11.47 10.67
N ASN A 192 0.77 -11.56 9.97
CA ASN A 192 0.68 -12.13 8.63
C ASN A 192 1.52 -11.30 7.64
N VAL A 193 1.39 -9.97 7.65
CA VAL A 193 2.16 -9.08 6.78
C VAL A 193 3.66 -9.15 7.08
N ILE A 194 4.05 -9.12 8.36
CA ILE A 194 5.45 -9.21 8.79
C ILE A 194 6.05 -10.54 8.34
N THR A 195 5.36 -11.65 8.59
CA THR A 195 5.82 -12.99 8.24
C THR A 195 5.96 -13.15 6.74
N SER A 196 4.95 -12.77 5.96
CA SER A 196 5.00 -12.83 4.49
C SER A 196 6.09 -11.92 3.92
N PHE A 197 6.28 -10.72 4.50
CA PHE A 197 7.34 -9.82 4.08
C PHE A 197 8.73 -10.41 4.32
N ARG A 198 8.99 -11.01 5.50
CA ARG A 198 10.28 -11.67 5.79
C ARG A 198 10.57 -12.81 4.82
N ASN A 199 9.58 -13.67 4.59
CA ASN A 199 9.72 -14.80 3.68
C ASN A 199 10.05 -14.35 2.25
N GLU A 200 9.39 -13.28 1.80
CA GLU A 200 9.58 -12.77 0.45
C GLU A 200 10.89 -11.98 0.32
N PHE A 201 11.22 -11.10 1.25
CA PHE A 201 12.27 -10.08 1.07
C PHE A 201 13.50 -10.20 1.97
N GLU A 202 13.49 -11.08 2.97
CA GLU A 202 14.65 -11.30 3.87
C GLU A 202 15.25 -12.70 3.69
N VAL A 203 14.44 -13.76 3.56
CA VAL A 203 14.94 -15.16 3.45
C VAL A 203 15.56 -15.47 2.08
N ALA A 204 15.14 -14.79 1.03
CA ALA A 204 15.61 -15.05 -0.34
C ALA A 204 17.08 -14.62 -0.63
N HIS A 205 17.82 -14.10 0.37
CA HIS A 205 19.22 -13.68 0.22
C HIS A 205 20.25 -14.60 0.89
N GLU A 206 19.84 -15.71 1.52
CA GLU A 206 20.76 -16.63 2.21
C GLU A 206 21.30 -17.81 1.35
N LEU A 207 21.01 -17.85 0.05
CA LEU A 207 21.64 -18.84 -0.84
C LEU A 207 22.76 -18.20 -1.65
N SER A 208 23.96 -18.20 -1.06
CA SER A 208 25.25 -18.06 -1.75
C SER A 208 26.06 -19.35 -1.63
#